data_AF-A0A2P4THG1-F1
#
_entry.id   AF-A0A2P4THG1-F1
#
_cell.length_a   1.000
_cell.length_b   1.000
_cell.length_c   1.000
_cell.angle_alpha   90.00
_cell.angle_beta   90.00
_cell.angle_gamma   90.00
#
_symmetry.space_group_name_H-M   'P 1'
#
loop_
_entity.id
_entity.type
_entity.pdbx_description
1 polymer ?
#
loop_
_entity_poly.entity_id
_entity_poly.type
_entity_poly.pdbx_seq_one_letter_code
_entity_poly.pdbx_strand_id
1 'polypeptide(L)'
;MPRQHHSSPIWGQVSVLSIPLQDLIGWRNVTRLLVYATDDGFHFAGDGKLGGILTPNDGQCHLEDNMYKKSNEFDYPSVGQLVQKLAENNIQPIFAVTSKMVDVYKKLSEMIPKSAVGELNEDSSNIIELIQVAYNNLSSRIILDHSTLPDVLDIKYDSICNNNTGAKNEARGQCDNVKINDEVTFKVKVTAHECIKSQSFTIRPLGFTDTLTVHLDSICDCDCREQPDPTACSGNGEVVCGICSCNLGYTGKNCECDTKGKTSKELEGSCRKDNSSVVCSGLGDCVCGQCVCHTSDVPGKEIYGTFCDCDNMNCEFHNGSLCGGEECPEPPNVALIVGSTIAGVALIGLLLLLTWRLLTEIFDRREYRRFEKEKSKAKWNEADNPLFKSATTTVMNPRFDGQ
;
A
#
# COMPACT_ATOMS: atom_id res chain seq x y z
N MET A 1 24.54 -41.79 -66.20
CA MET A 1 24.85 -40.43 -65.72
C MET A 1 25.40 -40.54 -64.31
N PRO A 2 26.46 -39.80 -63.98
CA PRO A 2 27.53 -40.29 -63.11
C PRO A 2 27.08 -40.41 -61.65
N ARG A 3 27.48 -41.52 -61.01
CA ARG A 3 27.50 -41.70 -59.55
C ARG A 3 28.44 -40.65 -58.98
N GLN A 4 27.90 -39.60 -58.39
CA GLN A 4 28.69 -38.72 -57.54
C GLN A 4 28.79 -39.36 -56.15
N HIS A 5 29.95 -39.97 -55.89
CA HIS A 5 30.50 -40.04 -54.55
C HIS A 5 30.81 -38.59 -54.10
N HIS A 6 29.79 -37.90 -53.57
CA HIS A 6 30.01 -36.77 -52.70
C HIS A 6 29.64 -37.24 -51.29
N SER A 7 30.65 -37.67 -50.55
CA SER A 7 30.57 -37.85 -49.09
C SER A 7 30.44 -36.45 -48.49
N SER A 8 29.26 -35.86 -48.61
CA SER A 8 28.98 -34.52 -48.12
C SER A 8 28.70 -34.57 -46.61
N PRO A 9 28.91 -33.45 -45.87
CA PRO A 9 28.65 -33.29 -44.43
C PRO A 9 27.16 -33.45 -43.99
N ILE A 10 26.35 -34.06 -44.87
CA ILE A 10 24.89 -34.19 -44.91
C ILE A 10 24.37 -35.22 -43.89
N TRP A 11 25.09 -36.32 -43.64
CA TRP A 11 24.51 -37.45 -42.90
C TRP A 11 24.79 -37.44 -41.40
N GLY A 12 25.72 -36.59 -40.95
CA GLY A 12 26.25 -36.61 -39.59
C GLY A 12 25.21 -36.33 -38.51
N GLN A 13 24.56 -35.16 -38.56
CA GLN A 13 23.64 -34.73 -37.50
C GLN A 13 22.30 -35.45 -37.49
N VAL A 14 21.77 -35.79 -38.67
CA VAL A 14 20.53 -36.57 -38.83
C VAL A 14 20.69 -37.97 -38.23
N SER A 15 21.88 -38.56 -38.38
CA SER A 15 22.23 -39.82 -37.73
C SER A 15 22.23 -39.68 -36.21
N VAL A 16 22.81 -38.60 -35.65
CA VAL A 16 22.91 -38.42 -34.19
C VAL A 16 21.54 -38.32 -33.50
N LEU A 17 20.54 -37.71 -34.13
CA LEU A 17 19.19 -37.66 -33.56
C LEU A 17 18.40 -38.96 -33.65
N SER A 18 18.82 -39.90 -34.49
CA SER A 18 18.20 -41.23 -34.60
C SER A 18 18.74 -42.22 -33.57
N ILE A 19 19.88 -41.90 -32.94
CA ILE A 19 20.62 -42.72 -31.96
C ILE A 19 19.95 -42.90 -30.58
N PRO A 20 19.06 -42.01 -30.08
CA PRO A 20 18.39 -42.19 -28.79
C PRO A 20 17.59 -43.49 -28.65
N LEU A 21 17.22 -44.17 -29.75
CA LEU A 21 16.35 -45.33 -29.68
C LEU A 21 17.04 -46.53 -29.03
N GLN A 22 16.64 -46.82 -27.78
CA GLN A 22 17.14 -47.94 -26.99
C GLN A 22 17.03 -49.27 -27.74
N ASP A 23 15.91 -49.47 -28.43
CA ASP A 23 15.52 -50.76 -29.00
C ASP A 23 16.23 -51.10 -30.32
N LEU A 24 16.70 -50.09 -31.07
CA LEU A 24 17.40 -50.28 -32.35
C LEU A 24 18.93 -50.27 -32.18
N ILE A 25 19.46 -49.35 -31.38
CA ILE A 25 20.91 -49.25 -31.13
C ILE A 25 21.37 -50.23 -30.04
N GLY A 26 20.47 -50.64 -29.15
CA GLY A 26 20.79 -51.58 -28.06
C GLY A 26 21.53 -50.92 -26.90
N TRP A 27 21.21 -49.67 -26.59
CA TRP A 27 21.80 -48.99 -25.43
C TRP A 27 21.55 -49.78 -24.15
N ARG A 28 22.52 -49.77 -23.25
CA ARG A 28 22.34 -50.24 -21.86
C ARG A 28 21.89 -49.06 -20.99
N ASN A 29 21.30 -49.33 -19.83
CA ASN A 29 20.88 -48.30 -18.89
C ASN A 29 22.08 -47.79 -18.05
N VAL A 30 23.09 -47.26 -18.74
CA VAL A 30 24.34 -46.72 -18.20
C VAL A 30 24.72 -45.47 -19.00
N THR A 31 25.81 -44.79 -18.62
CA THR A 31 26.40 -43.70 -19.41
C THR A 31 26.67 -44.14 -20.85
N ARG A 32 26.22 -43.33 -21.82
CA ARG A 32 26.32 -43.63 -23.24
C ARG A 32 27.35 -42.72 -23.89
N LEU A 33 28.34 -43.30 -24.55
CA LEU A 33 29.35 -42.56 -25.30
C LEU A 33 29.04 -42.66 -26.78
N LEU A 34 29.05 -41.53 -27.47
CA LEU A 34 28.86 -41.46 -28.92
C LEU A 34 30.11 -40.88 -29.55
N VAL A 35 30.87 -41.68 -30.29
CA VAL A 35 32.04 -41.19 -31.03
C VAL A 35 31.58 -40.72 -32.40
N TYR A 36 31.76 -39.43 -32.68
CA TYR A 36 31.45 -38.82 -33.96
C TYR A 36 32.76 -38.44 -34.66
N ALA A 37 33.08 -39.14 -35.74
CA ALA A 37 34.32 -38.95 -36.48
C ALA A 37 34.04 -38.33 -37.86
N THR A 38 34.71 -37.21 -38.16
CA THR A 38 34.58 -36.55 -39.48
C THR A 38 35.77 -35.64 -39.77
N ASP A 39 36.05 -35.41 -41.05
CA ASP A 39 37.03 -34.48 -41.56
C ASP A 39 36.42 -33.16 -42.07
N ASP A 40 35.08 -33.01 -41.98
CA ASP A 40 34.34 -31.87 -42.50
C ASP A 40 33.39 -31.23 -41.46
N GLY A 41 32.74 -30.14 -41.85
CA GLY A 41 31.72 -29.46 -41.04
C GLY A 41 30.42 -30.25 -40.90
N PHE A 42 29.35 -29.56 -40.51
CA PHE A 42 28.02 -30.14 -40.38
C PHE A 42 26.96 -29.16 -40.89
N HIS A 43 25.87 -29.71 -41.43
CA HIS A 43 24.64 -28.94 -41.73
C HIS A 43 23.76 -28.84 -40.49
N PHE A 44 22.96 -27.77 -40.41
CA PHE A 44 22.01 -27.53 -39.31
C PHE A 44 20.71 -26.91 -39.85
N ALA A 45 19.69 -26.82 -38.99
CA ALA A 45 18.38 -26.29 -39.35
C ALA A 45 18.46 -24.98 -40.17
N GLY A 46 17.77 -24.95 -41.30
CA GLY A 46 17.79 -23.89 -42.30
C GLY A 46 18.51 -24.30 -43.59
N ASP A 47 19.48 -25.21 -43.54
CA ASP A 47 20.22 -25.66 -44.72
C ASP A 47 19.36 -26.47 -45.70
N GLY A 48 18.37 -27.22 -45.19
CA GLY A 48 17.42 -27.98 -46.02
C GLY A 48 16.57 -27.12 -46.94
N LYS A 49 16.45 -25.81 -46.65
CA LYS A 49 15.77 -24.85 -47.51
C LYS A 49 16.36 -24.79 -48.92
N LEU A 50 17.68 -25.00 -49.07
CA LEU A 50 18.34 -25.05 -50.38
C LEU A 50 17.90 -26.27 -51.21
N GLY A 51 17.49 -27.35 -50.55
CA GLY A 51 16.94 -28.57 -51.16
C GLY A 51 15.41 -28.57 -51.28
N GLY A 52 14.73 -27.46 -50.95
CA GLY A 52 13.26 -27.39 -50.95
C GLY A 52 12.59 -28.06 -49.74
N ILE A 53 13.36 -28.44 -48.72
CA ILE A 53 12.86 -29.05 -47.49
C ILE A 53 12.62 -27.94 -46.47
N LEU A 54 11.36 -27.70 -46.12
CA LEU A 54 10.95 -26.60 -45.23
C LEU A 54 10.38 -27.09 -43.90
N THR A 55 10.17 -28.39 -43.75
CA THR A 55 9.59 -28.99 -42.55
C THR A 55 10.67 -29.09 -41.48
N PRO A 56 10.53 -28.43 -40.32
CA PRO A 56 11.50 -28.57 -39.25
C PRO A 56 11.60 -30.01 -38.75
N ASN A 57 12.77 -30.40 -38.24
CA ASN A 57 12.97 -31.70 -37.63
C ASN A 57 12.06 -31.89 -36.41
N ASP A 58 11.36 -33.02 -36.33
CA ASP A 58 10.41 -33.34 -35.25
C ASP A 58 11.07 -33.96 -34.00
N GLY A 59 12.38 -34.22 -34.04
CA GLY A 59 13.15 -34.81 -32.94
C GLY A 59 12.78 -36.26 -32.64
N GLN A 60 12.10 -36.94 -33.57
CA GLN A 60 11.74 -38.36 -33.47
C GLN A 60 12.64 -39.22 -34.37
N CYS A 61 12.70 -40.52 -34.05
CA CYS A 61 13.46 -41.48 -34.84
C CYS A 61 12.61 -41.99 -36.00
N HIS A 62 13.15 -41.91 -37.22
CA HIS A 62 12.51 -42.40 -38.46
C HIS A 62 13.41 -43.40 -39.18
N LEU A 63 13.94 -44.35 -38.43
CA LEU A 63 14.82 -45.40 -38.92
C LEU A 63 13.98 -46.60 -39.40
N GLU A 64 14.13 -46.97 -40.66
CA GLU A 64 13.52 -48.16 -41.26
C GLU A 64 14.62 -48.96 -41.96
N ASP A 65 14.70 -50.27 -41.73
CA ASP A 65 15.73 -51.14 -42.32
C ASP A 65 17.16 -50.66 -42.04
N ASN A 66 17.41 -50.13 -40.84
CA ASN A 66 18.68 -49.50 -40.43
C ASN A 66 19.09 -48.26 -41.25
N MET A 67 18.16 -47.67 -42.01
CA MET A 67 18.39 -46.44 -42.75
C MET A 67 17.37 -45.37 -42.36
N TYR A 68 17.83 -44.11 -42.29
CA TYR A 68 16.95 -42.99 -42.05
C TYR A 68 16.22 -42.61 -43.36
N LYS A 69 14.93 -42.95 -43.48
CA LYS A 69 14.20 -42.76 -44.75
C LYS A 69 13.61 -41.36 -44.94
N LYS A 70 13.45 -40.60 -43.85
CA LYS A 70 12.80 -39.27 -43.88
C LYS A 70 13.76 -38.09 -44.06
N SER A 71 14.97 -38.33 -44.59
CA SER A 71 15.97 -37.28 -44.84
C SER A 71 15.51 -36.21 -45.84
N ASN A 72 14.57 -36.56 -46.71
CA ASN A 72 14.05 -35.65 -47.75
C ASN A 72 12.73 -34.98 -47.33
N GLU A 73 12.20 -35.32 -46.16
CA GLU A 73 10.93 -34.80 -45.65
C GLU A 73 11.15 -33.74 -44.57
N PHE A 74 12.16 -33.95 -43.72
CA PHE A 74 12.52 -33.07 -42.62
C PHE A 74 13.88 -32.42 -42.82
N ASP A 75 13.97 -31.15 -42.42
CA ASP A 75 15.21 -30.39 -42.37
C ASP A 75 16.16 -30.97 -41.31
N TYR A 76 17.42 -30.53 -41.37
CA TYR A 76 18.42 -30.81 -40.36
C TYR A 76 17.96 -30.31 -38.99
N PRO A 77 18.41 -30.95 -37.91
CA PRO A 77 18.12 -30.44 -36.59
C PRO A 77 18.85 -29.15 -36.28
N SER A 78 18.26 -28.36 -35.39
CA SER A 78 19.00 -27.25 -34.78
C SER A 78 19.99 -27.78 -33.75
N VAL A 79 21.06 -27.00 -33.51
CA VAL A 79 22.03 -27.30 -32.44
C VAL A 79 21.34 -27.43 -31.08
N GLY A 80 20.34 -26.59 -30.80
CA GLY A 80 19.57 -26.66 -29.56
C GLY A 80 18.77 -27.96 -29.40
N GLN A 81 18.10 -28.41 -30.47
CA GLN A 81 17.39 -29.70 -30.45
C GLN A 81 18.34 -30.88 -30.21
N LEU A 82 19.53 -30.84 -30.82
CA LEU A 82 20.56 -31.84 -30.61
C LEU A 82 21.04 -31.87 -29.16
N VAL A 83 21.40 -30.71 -28.60
CA VAL A 83 21.82 -30.56 -27.19
C VAL A 83 20.75 -31.13 -26.25
N GLN A 84 19.49 -30.78 -26.47
CA GLN A 84 18.37 -31.25 -25.67
C GLN A 84 18.24 -32.78 -25.73
N LYS A 85 18.23 -33.38 -26.93
CA LYS A 85 18.05 -34.82 -27.10
C LYS A 85 19.23 -35.63 -26.56
N LEU A 86 20.46 -35.16 -26.70
CA LEU A 86 21.64 -35.79 -26.11
C LEU A 86 21.56 -35.80 -24.57
N ALA A 87 21.17 -34.67 -23.97
CA ALA A 87 21.03 -34.53 -22.52
C ALA A 87 19.86 -35.35 -21.95
N GLU A 88 18.72 -35.40 -22.65
CA GLU A 88 17.57 -36.23 -22.28
C GLU A 88 17.92 -37.72 -22.23
N ASN A 89 18.80 -38.17 -23.13
CA ASN A 89 19.14 -39.59 -23.30
C ASN A 89 20.49 -39.99 -22.67
N ASN A 90 21.12 -39.10 -21.89
CA ASN A 90 22.42 -39.33 -21.24
C ASN A 90 23.54 -39.75 -22.21
N ILE A 91 23.53 -39.17 -23.41
CA ILE A 91 24.53 -39.41 -24.46
C ILE A 91 25.59 -38.32 -24.42
N GLN A 92 26.84 -38.72 -24.26
CA GLN A 92 28.01 -37.84 -24.26
C GLN A 92 28.76 -37.98 -25.58
N PRO A 93 28.73 -36.96 -26.46
CA PRO A 93 29.43 -37.03 -27.72
C PRO A 93 30.94 -36.75 -27.57
N ILE A 94 31.74 -37.54 -28.27
CA ILE A 94 33.18 -37.34 -28.47
C ILE A 94 33.37 -37.02 -29.95
N PHE A 95 33.71 -35.77 -30.25
CA PHE A 95 33.98 -35.29 -31.59
C PHE A 95 35.45 -35.57 -31.94
N ALA A 96 35.70 -36.58 -32.76
CA ALA A 96 37.03 -36.90 -33.29
C ALA A 96 37.17 -36.30 -34.69
N VAL A 97 37.76 -35.11 -34.78
CA VAL A 97 37.75 -34.33 -36.03
C VAL A 97 39.14 -33.92 -36.47
N THR A 98 39.34 -33.78 -37.78
CA THR A 98 40.64 -33.35 -38.31
C THR A 98 40.99 -31.94 -37.86
N SER A 99 42.29 -31.61 -37.86
CA SER A 99 42.84 -30.31 -37.42
C SER A 99 42.06 -29.09 -37.94
N LYS A 100 41.59 -29.15 -39.18
CA LYS A 100 40.83 -28.08 -39.86
C LYS A 100 39.48 -27.77 -39.20
N MET A 101 38.88 -28.75 -38.54
CA MET A 101 37.52 -28.66 -37.98
C MET A 101 37.50 -28.53 -36.46
N VAL A 102 38.64 -28.71 -35.79
CA VAL A 102 38.74 -28.69 -34.32
C VAL A 102 38.06 -27.46 -33.70
N ASP A 103 38.34 -26.26 -34.22
CA ASP A 103 37.81 -25.03 -33.63
C ASP A 103 36.29 -24.86 -33.82
N VAL A 104 35.74 -25.41 -34.91
CA VAL A 104 34.29 -25.43 -35.15
C VAL A 104 33.60 -26.33 -34.13
N TYR A 105 34.11 -27.54 -33.94
CA TYR A 105 33.52 -28.50 -33.00
C TYR A 105 33.79 -28.13 -31.53
N LYS A 106 34.85 -27.38 -31.21
CA LYS A 106 35.04 -26.77 -29.88
C LYS A 106 33.90 -25.82 -29.53
N LYS A 107 33.51 -24.92 -30.45
CA LYS A 107 32.36 -24.03 -30.24
C LYS A 107 31.05 -24.78 -30.08
N LEU A 108 30.87 -25.88 -30.81
CA LEU A 108 29.71 -26.75 -30.63
C LEU A 108 29.74 -27.43 -29.24
N SER A 109 30.91 -27.88 -28.81
CA SER A 109 31.15 -28.54 -27.53
C SER A 109 30.88 -27.62 -26.33
N GLU A 110 31.11 -26.31 -26.46
CA GLU A 110 30.74 -25.31 -25.43
C GLU A 110 29.22 -25.28 -25.16
N MET A 111 28.39 -25.58 -26.16
CA MET A 111 26.93 -25.63 -26.02
C MET A 111 26.41 -26.99 -25.55
N ILE A 112 27.16 -28.07 -25.80
CA ILE A 112 26.75 -29.43 -25.41
C ILE A 112 27.39 -29.78 -24.05
N PRO A 113 26.61 -29.87 -22.97
CA PRO A 113 27.14 -30.26 -21.68
C PRO A 113 27.70 -31.68 -21.77
N LYS A 114 28.88 -31.90 -21.16
CA LYS A 114 29.61 -33.18 -21.20
C LYS A 114 29.87 -33.69 -22.62
N SER A 115 30.56 -32.86 -23.41
CA SER A 115 31.14 -33.27 -24.69
C SER A 115 32.67 -33.12 -24.67
N ALA A 116 33.34 -33.84 -25.56
CA ALA A 116 34.79 -33.73 -25.74
C ALA A 116 35.12 -33.59 -27.23
N VAL A 117 36.19 -32.87 -27.53
CA VAL A 117 36.73 -32.72 -28.88
C VAL A 117 38.17 -33.20 -28.87
N GLY A 118 38.52 -34.04 -29.84
CA GLY A 118 39.88 -34.50 -30.05
C GLY A 118 40.29 -34.34 -31.51
N GLU A 119 41.56 -34.02 -31.72
CA GLU A 119 42.14 -33.93 -33.06
C GLU A 119 42.43 -35.33 -33.61
N LEU A 120 41.81 -35.67 -34.72
CA LEU A 120 41.96 -36.92 -35.43
C LEU A 120 42.97 -36.75 -36.55
N ASN A 121 43.93 -37.67 -36.65
CA ASN A 121 44.84 -37.74 -37.78
C ASN A 121 44.06 -38.04 -39.07
N GLU A 122 44.54 -37.58 -40.23
CA GLU A 122 43.86 -37.83 -41.51
C GLU A 122 43.71 -39.33 -41.84
N ASP A 123 44.59 -40.17 -41.29
CA ASP A 123 44.54 -41.64 -41.39
C ASP A 123 43.74 -42.31 -40.26
N SER A 124 43.18 -41.53 -39.33
CA SER A 124 42.46 -41.98 -38.13
C SER A 124 43.27 -42.90 -37.19
N SER A 125 44.60 -42.90 -37.30
CA SER A 125 45.49 -43.79 -36.54
C SER A 125 45.41 -43.62 -35.01
N ASN A 126 45.10 -42.41 -34.53
CA ASN A 126 45.07 -42.06 -33.12
C ASN A 126 43.68 -42.16 -32.46
N ILE A 127 42.67 -42.72 -33.13
CA ILE A 127 41.28 -42.74 -32.64
C ILE A 127 41.14 -43.45 -31.27
N ILE A 128 41.90 -44.51 -31.01
CA ILE A 128 41.83 -45.26 -29.75
C ILE A 128 42.32 -44.39 -28.58
N GLU A 129 43.47 -43.73 -28.76
CA GLU A 129 44.04 -42.83 -27.76
C GLU A 129 43.09 -41.66 -27.49
N LEU A 130 42.51 -41.09 -28.55
CA LEU A 130 41.54 -39.99 -28.46
C LEU A 130 40.33 -40.39 -27.61
N ILE A 131 39.75 -41.57 -27.84
CA ILE A 131 38.61 -42.07 -27.06
C ILE A 131 38.99 -42.27 -25.60
N GLN A 132 40.19 -42.81 -25.31
CA GLN A 132 40.67 -42.98 -23.93
C GLN A 132 40.82 -41.65 -23.20
N VAL A 133 41.46 -40.67 -23.85
CA VAL A 133 41.66 -39.32 -23.28
C VAL A 133 40.31 -38.63 -23.06
N ALA A 134 39.41 -38.69 -24.06
CA ALA A 134 38.09 -38.10 -23.97
C ALA A 134 37.25 -38.74 -22.86
N TYR A 135 37.29 -40.07 -22.72
CA TYR A 135 36.61 -40.78 -21.63
C TYR A 135 37.12 -40.36 -20.25
N ASN A 136 38.45 -40.27 -20.08
CA ASN A 136 39.05 -39.83 -18.81
C ASN A 136 38.70 -38.38 -18.47
N ASN A 137 38.64 -37.49 -19.47
CA ASN A 137 38.21 -36.12 -19.28
C ASN A 137 36.71 -36.04 -18.90
N LEU A 138 35.85 -36.76 -19.62
CA LEU A 138 34.40 -36.78 -19.36
C LEU A 138 34.04 -37.39 -18.00
N SER A 139 34.77 -38.43 -17.58
CA SER A 139 34.57 -39.08 -16.28
C SER A 139 35.11 -38.25 -15.11
N SER A 140 36.15 -37.45 -15.32
CA SER A 140 36.72 -36.58 -14.28
C SER A 140 35.99 -35.25 -14.09
N ARG A 141 35.06 -34.90 -14.97
CA ARG A 141 34.21 -33.71 -14.83
C ARG A 141 32.83 -34.10 -14.33
N ILE A 142 32.40 -33.55 -13.20
CA ILE A 142 31.05 -33.75 -12.65
C ILE A 142 30.29 -32.44 -12.77
N ILE A 143 29.15 -32.47 -13.46
CA ILE A 143 28.25 -31.32 -13.60
C ILE A 143 26.90 -31.72 -13.00
N LEU A 144 26.44 -30.96 -12.01
CA LEU A 144 25.16 -31.15 -11.36
C LEU A 144 24.18 -30.09 -11.86
N ASP A 145 23.02 -30.53 -12.34
CA ASP A 145 21.98 -29.66 -12.90
C ASP A 145 20.59 -30.13 -12.45
N HIS A 146 19.56 -29.32 -12.68
CA HIS A 146 18.18 -29.61 -12.34
C HIS A 146 17.26 -29.66 -13.57
N SER A 147 16.06 -30.24 -13.40
CA SER A 147 14.99 -30.14 -14.39
C SER A 147 14.50 -28.70 -14.55
N THR A 148 13.67 -28.44 -15.54
CA THR A 148 13.00 -27.15 -15.70
C THR A 148 12.23 -26.76 -14.43
N LEU A 149 12.38 -25.52 -14.00
CA LEU A 149 11.76 -24.97 -12.81
C LEU A 149 10.70 -23.92 -13.19
N PRO A 150 9.68 -23.72 -12.34
CA PRO A 150 8.80 -22.55 -12.47
C PRO A 150 9.54 -21.27 -12.03
N ASP A 151 9.13 -20.12 -12.57
CA ASP A 151 9.78 -18.82 -12.36
C ASP A 151 9.87 -18.37 -10.90
N VAL A 152 9.01 -18.91 -10.03
CA VAL A 152 8.98 -18.62 -8.58
C VAL A 152 10.11 -19.27 -7.79
N LEU A 153 10.87 -20.18 -8.40
CA LEU A 153 11.99 -20.91 -7.78
C LEU A 153 13.33 -20.52 -8.41
N ASP A 154 14.30 -20.18 -7.56
CA ASP A 154 15.71 -20.03 -7.94
C ASP A 154 16.56 -21.08 -7.22
N ILE A 155 17.48 -21.70 -7.97
CA ILE A 155 18.41 -22.69 -7.45
C ILE A 155 19.84 -22.23 -7.73
N LYS A 156 20.66 -22.27 -6.68
CA LYS A 156 22.09 -21.98 -6.75
C LYS A 156 22.90 -23.13 -6.17
N TYR A 157 24.11 -23.30 -6.70
CA TYR A 157 25.02 -24.37 -6.33
C TYR A 157 26.33 -23.81 -5.79
N ASP A 158 26.79 -24.36 -4.67
CA ASP A 158 28.19 -24.24 -4.25
C ASP A 158 28.88 -25.59 -4.47
N SER A 159 30.01 -25.57 -5.17
CA SER A 159 30.77 -26.78 -5.51
C SER A 159 31.96 -26.94 -4.56
N ILE A 160 32.05 -28.07 -3.88
CA ILE A 160 33.13 -28.41 -2.95
C ILE A 160 33.85 -29.64 -3.52
N CYS A 161 34.95 -29.37 -4.22
CA CYS A 161 35.72 -30.39 -4.93
C CYS A 161 37.02 -30.64 -4.16
N ASN A 162 37.29 -31.89 -3.76
CA ASN A 162 38.53 -32.30 -3.08
C ASN A 162 38.90 -31.42 -1.87
N ASN A 163 37.92 -31.16 -0.98
CA ASN A 163 38.04 -30.34 0.24
C ASN A 163 38.45 -28.88 0.06
N ASN A 164 38.55 -28.39 -1.18
CA ASN A 164 38.67 -26.98 -1.46
C ASN A 164 37.27 -26.40 -1.72
N THR A 165 37.00 -25.22 -1.15
CA THR A 165 35.81 -24.46 -1.54
C THR A 165 36.00 -23.97 -2.97
N GLY A 166 35.27 -24.59 -3.91
CA GLY A 166 35.22 -24.20 -5.31
C GLY A 166 34.27 -23.02 -5.53
N ALA A 167 33.75 -22.92 -6.75
CA ALA A 167 32.81 -21.86 -7.15
C ALA A 167 31.53 -21.88 -6.30
N LYS A 168 31.03 -20.68 -5.95
CA LYS A 168 29.87 -20.47 -5.09
C LYS A 168 28.80 -19.68 -5.82
N ASN A 169 27.54 -19.96 -5.49
CA ASN A 169 26.35 -19.33 -6.07
C ASN A 169 26.27 -19.43 -7.60
N GLU A 170 26.75 -20.53 -8.16
CA GLU A 170 26.67 -20.79 -9.60
C GLU A 170 25.29 -21.33 -9.99
N ALA A 171 24.94 -21.16 -11.26
CA ALA A 171 23.70 -21.72 -11.82
C ALA A 171 23.73 -23.25 -11.92
N ARG A 172 24.93 -23.84 -11.94
CA ARG A 172 25.16 -25.29 -12.00
C ARG A 172 26.30 -25.68 -11.06
N GLY A 173 26.24 -26.88 -10.51
CA GLY A 173 27.37 -27.44 -9.77
C GLY A 173 28.42 -27.96 -10.75
N GLN A 174 29.70 -27.66 -10.55
CA GLN A 174 30.78 -28.19 -11.36
C GLN A 174 32.03 -28.51 -10.54
N CYS A 175 32.55 -29.73 -10.73
CA CYS A 175 33.87 -30.14 -10.28
C CYS A 175 34.66 -30.75 -11.45
N ASP A 176 35.87 -30.28 -11.67
CA ASP A 176 36.79 -30.80 -12.68
C ASP A 176 37.92 -31.59 -12.01
N ASN A 177 38.58 -32.48 -12.76
CA ASN A 177 39.71 -33.31 -12.31
C ASN A 177 39.37 -34.25 -11.12
N VAL A 178 38.12 -34.71 -11.04
CA VAL A 178 37.67 -35.70 -10.06
C VAL A 178 38.19 -37.08 -10.46
N LYS A 179 38.79 -37.82 -9.51
CA LYS A 179 39.29 -39.17 -9.75
C LYS A 179 38.28 -40.22 -9.29
N ILE A 180 38.49 -41.45 -9.74
CA ILE A 180 37.74 -42.60 -9.25
C ILE A 180 37.97 -42.72 -7.74
N ASN A 181 36.88 -42.88 -6.97
CA ASN A 181 36.83 -42.89 -5.50
C ASN A 181 36.98 -41.53 -4.81
N ASP A 182 37.07 -40.42 -5.55
CA ASP A 182 36.96 -39.09 -4.94
C ASP A 182 35.49 -38.82 -4.58
N GLU A 183 35.27 -38.20 -3.42
CA GLU A 183 33.97 -37.70 -3.00
C GLU A 183 33.89 -36.19 -3.23
N VAL A 184 32.83 -35.75 -3.91
CA VAL A 184 32.54 -34.33 -4.13
C VAL A 184 31.22 -33.95 -3.46
N THR A 185 31.15 -32.74 -2.93
CA THR A 185 29.95 -32.26 -2.24
C THR A 185 29.41 -31.02 -2.94
N PHE A 186 28.11 -31.01 -3.22
CA PHE A 186 27.40 -29.85 -3.74
C PHE A 186 26.42 -29.36 -2.68
N LYS A 187 26.50 -28.08 -2.32
CA LYS A 187 25.46 -27.43 -1.50
C LYS A 187 24.47 -26.78 -2.45
N VAL A 188 23.24 -27.28 -2.42
CA VAL A 188 22.14 -26.77 -3.24
C VAL A 188 21.32 -25.80 -2.38
N LYS A 189 21.17 -24.56 -2.84
CA LYS A 189 20.33 -23.54 -2.21
C LYS A 189 19.09 -23.37 -3.07
N VAL A 190 17.93 -23.69 -2.50
CA VAL A 190 16.63 -23.55 -3.17
C VAL A 190 15.91 -22.38 -2.51
N THR A 191 15.53 -21.38 -3.30
CA THR A 191 14.84 -20.18 -2.82
C THR A 191 13.50 -20.07 -3.54
N ALA A 192 12.42 -19.87 -2.78
CA ALA A 192 11.10 -19.57 -3.30
C ALA A 192 10.77 -18.10 -3.04
N HIS A 193 10.33 -17.37 -4.06
CA HIS A 193 9.94 -15.96 -3.94
C HIS A 193 8.48 -15.76 -3.54
N GLU A 194 7.66 -16.80 -3.69
CA GLU A 194 6.24 -16.82 -3.35
C GLU A 194 5.87 -18.16 -2.69
N CYS A 195 4.69 -18.21 -2.09
CA CYS A 195 4.10 -19.46 -1.61
C CYS A 195 3.82 -20.40 -2.77
N ILE A 196 4.38 -21.61 -2.70
CA ILE A 196 4.27 -22.61 -3.75
C ILE A 196 3.32 -23.73 -3.34
N LYS A 197 2.60 -24.28 -4.31
CA LYS A 197 1.87 -25.53 -4.08
C LYS A 197 2.85 -26.69 -4.01
N SER A 198 2.45 -27.77 -3.35
CA SER A 198 3.25 -29.01 -3.26
C SER A 198 3.65 -29.47 -4.66
N GLN A 199 4.96 -29.54 -4.91
CA GLN A 199 5.51 -29.90 -6.21
C GLN A 199 6.87 -30.59 -6.04
N SER A 200 7.39 -31.13 -7.14
CA SER A 200 8.69 -31.79 -7.13
C SER A 200 9.49 -31.46 -8.37
N PHE A 201 10.80 -31.39 -8.21
CA PHE A 201 11.75 -31.29 -9.31
C PHE A 201 12.89 -32.28 -9.06
N THR A 202 13.69 -32.54 -10.10
CA THR A 202 14.79 -33.50 -10.02
C THR A 202 16.13 -32.80 -10.19
N ILE A 203 17.10 -33.18 -9.37
CA ILE A 203 18.50 -32.81 -9.53
C ILE A 203 19.26 -34.06 -9.96
N ARG A 204 20.14 -33.94 -10.96
CA ARG A 204 20.91 -35.08 -11.46
C ARG A 204 22.31 -34.67 -11.92
N PRO A 205 23.32 -35.54 -11.75
CA PRO A 205 24.60 -35.34 -12.40
C PRO A 205 24.47 -35.67 -13.89
N LEU A 206 24.87 -34.74 -14.76
CA LEU A 206 24.73 -34.90 -16.20
C LEU A 206 25.57 -36.09 -16.69
N GLY A 207 24.91 -36.98 -17.46
CA GLY A 207 25.53 -38.19 -18.00
C GLY A 207 25.45 -39.43 -17.11
N PHE A 208 24.77 -39.33 -15.97
CA PHE A 208 24.46 -40.46 -15.09
C PHE A 208 22.94 -40.68 -15.05
N THR A 209 22.54 -41.90 -14.67
CA THR A 209 21.14 -42.31 -14.55
C THR A 209 20.53 -41.96 -13.19
N ASP A 210 21.36 -41.77 -12.17
CA ASP A 210 20.92 -41.46 -10.82
C ASP A 210 20.30 -40.07 -10.74
N THR A 211 19.21 -39.96 -9.98
CA THR A 211 18.43 -38.73 -9.82
C THR A 211 18.02 -38.54 -8.37
N LEU A 212 18.11 -37.31 -7.88
CA LEU A 212 17.57 -36.89 -6.60
C LEU A 212 16.24 -36.15 -6.83
N THR A 213 15.14 -36.71 -6.34
CA THR A 213 13.84 -36.02 -6.36
C THR A 213 13.70 -35.15 -5.13
N VAL A 214 13.50 -33.86 -5.34
CA VAL A 214 13.27 -32.88 -4.27
C VAL A 214 11.79 -32.55 -4.23
N HIS A 215 11.15 -32.91 -3.11
CA HIS A 215 9.78 -32.52 -2.82
C HIS A 215 9.78 -31.19 -2.09
N LEU A 216 9.02 -30.23 -2.61
CA LEU A 216 8.88 -28.91 -2.05
C LEU A 216 7.46 -28.71 -1.54
N ASP A 217 7.37 -28.24 -0.30
CA ASP A 217 6.16 -27.74 0.31
C ASP A 217 6.50 -26.41 1.01
N SER A 218 5.69 -25.38 0.76
CA SER A 218 5.87 -24.11 1.47
C SER A 218 4.95 -24.05 2.69
N ILE A 219 5.53 -23.74 3.83
CA ILE A 219 4.78 -23.42 5.04
C ILE A 219 4.47 -21.92 5.00
N CYS A 220 3.32 -21.58 4.44
CA CYS A 220 2.85 -20.21 4.36
C CYS A 220 1.78 -19.88 5.40
N ASP A 221 1.05 -20.90 5.84
CA ASP A 221 0.06 -20.76 6.89
C ASP A 221 0.74 -20.77 8.26
N CYS A 222 0.25 -19.90 9.14
CA CYS A 222 0.67 -19.87 10.54
C CYS A 222 -0.12 -20.92 11.33
N ASP A 223 0.56 -21.79 12.08
CA ASP A 223 -0.09 -22.71 13.04
C ASP A 223 -0.54 -21.91 14.28
N CYS A 224 -1.69 -21.26 14.16
CA CYS A 224 -2.35 -20.57 15.26
C CYS A 224 -3.27 -21.57 15.99
N ARG A 225 -2.75 -22.19 17.04
CA ARG A 225 -3.53 -23.11 17.89
C ARG A 225 -4.47 -22.33 18.78
N GLU A 226 -5.67 -22.08 18.29
CA GLU A 226 -6.72 -21.44 19.06
C GLU A 226 -7.84 -22.44 19.37
N GLN A 227 -8.28 -22.47 20.63
CA GLN A 227 -9.61 -22.96 20.97
C GLN A 227 -10.53 -21.74 20.92
N PRO A 228 -11.25 -21.52 19.81
CA PRO A 228 -12.11 -20.35 19.71
C PRO A 228 -13.23 -20.46 20.75
N ASP A 229 -13.36 -19.43 21.58
CA ASP A 229 -14.55 -19.26 22.41
C ASP A 229 -15.77 -19.12 21.47
N PRO A 230 -16.85 -19.90 21.64
CA PRO A 230 -18.06 -19.80 20.82
C PRO A 230 -18.68 -18.39 20.78
N THR A 231 -18.37 -17.53 21.75
CA THR A 231 -18.85 -16.15 21.84
C THR A 231 -17.90 -15.11 21.24
N ALA A 232 -16.71 -15.53 20.80
CA ALA A 232 -15.79 -14.64 20.11
C ALA A 232 -16.41 -14.12 18.81
N CYS A 233 -15.96 -12.93 18.36
CA CYS A 233 -16.47 -12.28 17.16
C CYS A 233 -17.98 -12.06 17.15
N SER A 234 -18.59 -11.84 18.33
CA SER A 234 -20.02 -11.62 18.50
C SER A 234 -20.90 -12.74 17.90
N GLY A 235 -20.35 -13.94 17.72
CA GLY A 235 -21.01 -15.05 17.02
C GLY A 235 -21.18 -14.88 15.51
N ASN A 236 -20.66 -13.79 14.93
CA ASN A 236 -20.82 -13.41 13.52
C ASN A 236 -19.50 -13.52 12.72
N GLY A 237 -18.56 -14.33 13.20
CA GLY A 237 -17.28 -14.55 12.53
C GLY A 237 -16.48 -15.68 13.18
N GLU A 238 -15.32 -15.95 12.62
CA GLU A 238 -14.36 -16.92 13.11
C GLU A 238 -13.08 -16.22 13.57
N VAL A 239 -12.48 -16.68 14.67
CA VAL A 239 -11.18 -16.17 15.10
C VAL A 239 -10.08 -16.84 14.27
N VAL A 240 -9.28 -16.04 13.58
CA VAL A 240 -8.13 -16.49 12.79
C VAL A 240 -6.88 -15.78 13.33
N CYS A 241 -6.03 -16.49 14.06
CA CYS A 241 -4.81 -15.94 14.67
C CYS A 241 -5.06 -14.70 15.55
N GLY A 242 -6.07 -14.76 16.43
CA GLY A 242 -6.36 -13.74 17.44
C GLY A 242 -7.14 -12.53 16.93
N ILE A 243 -7.56 -12.53 15.66
CA ILE A 243 -8.42 -11.51 15.07
C ILE A 243 -9.68 -12.15 14.47
N CYS A 244 -10.77 -11.39 14.39
CA CYS A 244 -12.02 -11.87 13.84
C CYS A 244 -12.09 -11.73 12.32
N SER A 245 -12.32 -12.85 11.63
CA SER A 245 -12.74 -12.92 10.24
C SER A 245 -14.26 -12.95 10.19
N CYS A 246 -14.89 -11.83 9.82
CA CYS A 246 -16.34 -11.69 9.87
C CYS A 246 -17.05 -12.40 8.71
N ASN A 247 -18.23 -12.94 9.02
CA ASN A 247 -19.12 -13.49 8.01
C ASN A 247 -19.59 -12.40 7.04
N LEU A 248 -20.03 -12.82 5.85
CA LEU A 248 -20.54 -11.91 4.83
C LEU A 248 -21.70 -11.06 5.39
N GLY A 249 -21.58 -9.74 5.28
CA GLY A 249 -22.57 -8.80 5.82
C GLY A 249 -22.27 -8.29 7.24
N TYR A 250 -21.19 -8.77 7.88
CA TYR A 250 -20.73 -8.25 9.15
C TYR A 250 -19.34 -7.60 9.02
N THR A 251 -19.08 -6.61 9.86
CA THR A 251 -17.80 -5.90 9.95
C THR A 251 -17.55 -5.44 11.37
N GLY A 252 -16.38 -4.86 11.62
CA GLY A 252 -15.96 -4.43 12.96
C GLY A 252 -14.90 -5.36 13.52
N LYS A 253 -14.22 -4.92 14.58
CA LYS A 253 -13.08 -5.65 15.16
C LYS A 253 -13.52 -7.02 15.72
N ASN A 254 -14.76 -7.09 16.21
CA ASN A 254 -15.37 -8.28 16.78
C ASN A 254 -16.65 -8.66 16.02
N CYS A 255 -16.78 -8.28 14.74
CA CYS A 255 -17.96 -8.56 13.90
C CYS A 255 -19.30 -8.10 14.52
N GLU A 256 -19.26 -7.02 15.28
CA GLU A 256 -20.38 -6.45 16.00
C GLU A 256 -21.34 -5.64 15.11
N CYS A 257 -20.92 -5.27 13.90
CA CYS A 257 -21.69 -4.43 12.99
C CYS A 257 -22.32 -5.24 11.84
N ASP A 258 -23.64 -5.16 11.69
CA ASP A 258 -24.36 -5.59 10.50
C ASP A 258 -24.32 -4.49 9.44
N THR A 259 -23.79 -4.80 8.25
CA THR A 259 -23.62 -3.84 7.17
C THR A 259 -24.92 -3.52 6.44
N LYS A 260 -25.98 -4.34 6.58
CA LYS A 260 -27.29 -4.17 5.91
C LYS A 260 -27.17 -3.86 4.42
N GLY A 261 -26.17 -4.44 3.75
CA GLY A 261 -25.91 -4.26 2.32
C GLY A 261 -25.05 -3.05 1.94
N LYS A 262 -24.55 -2.26 2.90
CA LYS A 262 -23.56 -1.21 2.67
C LYS A 262 -22.13 -1.78 2.68
N THR A 263 -21.22 -1.16 1.95
CA THR A 263 -19.79 -1.49 1.99
C THR A 263 -19.12 -0.90 3.23
N SER A 264 -17.99 -1.48 3.68
CA SER A 264 -17.23 -0.93 4.82
C SER A 264 -16.81 0.53 4.60
N LYS A 265 -16.48 0.88 3.35
CA LYS A 265 -16.10 2.23 2.93
C LYS A 265 -17.25 3.24 3.03
N GLU A 266 -18.50 2.80 2.77
CA GLU A 266 -19.68 3.65 2.97
C GLU A 266 -19.99 3.87 4.44
N LEU A 267 -19.72 2.87 5.30
CA LEU A 267 -19.81 3.01 6.75
C LEU A 267 -18.75 3.98 7.30
N GLU A 268 -17.49 3.89 6.84
CA GLU A 268 -16.47 4.88 7.23
C GLU A 268 -16.79 6.28 6.71
N GLY A 269 -17.43 6.37 5.54
CA GLY A 269 -17.91 7.63 4.99
C GLY A 269 -18.93 8.32 5.90
N SER A 270 -19.79 7.58 6.60
CA SER A 270 -20.78 8.17 7.52
C SER A 270 -20.19 8.70 8.83
N CYS A 271 -18.92 8.41 9.11
CA CYS A 271 -18.16 8.95 10.24
C CYS A 271 -17.33 10.19 9.88
N ARG A 272 -17.50 10.73 8.67
CA ARG A 272 -16.88 11.99 8.23
C ARG A 272 -17.96 13.06 8.09
N LYS A 273 -17.67 14.27 8.56
CA LYS A 273 -18.54 15.44 8.42
C LYS A 273 -18.63 15.90 6.95
N ASP A 274 -17.49 15.84 6.27
CA ASP A 274 -17.31 16.18 4.86
C ASP A 274 -16.14 15.36 4.27
N ASN A 275 -16.02 15.32 2.93
CA ASN A 275 -14.98 14.50 2.27
C ASN A 275 -13.54 14.89 2.63
N SER A 276 -13.31 16.13 3.08
CA SER A 276 -12.00 16.61 3.54
C SER A 276 -11.76 16.38 5.04
N SER A 277 -12.81 16.16 5.82
CA SER A 277 -12.70 15.91 7.25
C SER A 277 -12.08 14.53 7.55
N VAL A 278 -11.35 14.49 8.67
CA VAL A 278 -10.82 13.25 9.24
C VAL A 278 -11.96 12.48 9.89
N VAL A 279 -11.90 11.15 9.84
CA VAL A 279 -12.88 10.26 10.49
C VAL A 279 -12.97 10.62 11.97
N CYS A 280 -14.19 10.89 12.44
CA CYS A 280 -14.49 11.28 13.83
C CYS A 280 -13.60 12.42 14.36
N SER A 281 -13.22 13.35 13.48
CA SER A 281 -12.35 14.50 13.79
C SER A 281 -10.99 14.12 14.42
N GLY A 282 -10.59 12.84 14.32
CA GLY A 282 -9.39 12.30 14.98
C GLY A 282 -9.48 12.18 16.51
N LEU A 283 -10.66 12.41 17.10
CA LEU A 283 -10.91 12.39 18.54
C LEU A 283 -11.87 11.25 18.94
N GLY A 284 -12.02 10.25 18.08
CA GLY A 284 -12.91 9.11 18.30
C GLY A 284 -12.68 8.00 17.29
N ASP A 285 -13.30 6.85 17.55
CA ASP A 285 -13.26 5.68 16.70
C ASP A 285 -14.59 5.52 15.95
N CYS A 286 -14.52 5.24 14.64
CA CYS A 286 -15.71 4.96 13.84
C CYS A 286 -16.13 3.50 14.02
N VAL A 287 -17.24 3.28 14.71
CA VAL A 287 -17.80 1.95 14.98
C VAL A 287 -19.20 1.88 14.37
N CYS A 288 -19.40 0.91 13.47
CA CYS A 288 -20.68 0.70 12.76
C CYS A 288 -21.25 1.95 12.03
N GLY A 289 -20.39 2.86 11.57
CA GLY A 289 -20.80 4.09 10.90
C GLY A 289 -21.22 5.23 11.83
N GLN A 290 -20.91 5.12 13.12
CA GLN A 290 -21.07 6.16 14.14
C GLN A 290 -19.75 6.42 14.87
N CYS A 291 -19.53 7.65 15.30
CA CYS A 291 -18.33 8.01 16.05
C CYS A 291 -18.51 7.77 17.54
N VAL A 292 -17.55 7.07 18.14
CA VAL A 292 -17.41 6.90 19.59
C VAL A 292 -16.23 7.78 20.04
N CYS A 293 -16.52 8.87 20.74
CA CYS A 293 -15.50 9.86 21.12
C CYS A 293 -14.59 9.33 22.23
N HIS A 294 -13.30 9.65 22.14
CA HIS A 294 -12.31 9.28 23.14
C HIS A 294 -12.52 10.05 24.44
N THR A 295 -12.23 9.40 25.56
CA THR A 295 -12.16 10.05 26.87
C THR A 295 -10.85 10.83 27.00
N SER A 296 -10.90 12.04 27.52
CA SER A 296 -9.72 12.89 27.72
C SER A 296 -9.09 12.66 29.10
N ASP A 297 -7.76 12.70 29.18
CA ASP A 297 -7.00 12.64 30.45
C ASP A 297 -7.12 13.94 31.30
N VAL A 298 -7.59 15.03 30.68
CA VAL A 298 -7.82 16.30 31.36
C VAL A 298 -9.10 16.23 32.21
N PRO A 299 -9.03 16.48 33.54
CA PRO A 299 -10.21 16.45 34.41
C PRO A 299 -11.29 17.43 33.96
N GLY A 300 -12.52 16.93 33.79
CA GLY A 300 -13.66 17.72 33.37
C GLY A 300 -13.75 17.98 31.87
N LYS A 301 -12.79 17.54 31.06
CA LYS A 301 -12.87 17.64 29.59
C LYS A 301 -13.72 16.53 29.01
N GLU A 302 -14.77 16.90 28.28
CA GLU A 302 -15.67 16.00 27.57
C GLU A 302 -15.67 16.34 26.09
N ILE A 303 -15.47 15.31 25.25
CA ILE A 303 -15.53 15.41 23.79
C ILE A 303 -16.85 14.80 23.35
N TYR A 304 -17.62 15.53 22.54
CA TYR A 304 -18.97 15.13 22.15
C TYR A 304 -19.28 15.60 20.72
N GLY A 305 -20.49 15.28 20.25
CA GLY A 305 -20.95 15.59 18.90
C GLY A 305 -20.93 14.37 17.98
N THR A 306 -21.70 14.43 16.90
CA THR A 306 -21.90 13.30 15.98
C THR A 306 -20.61 12.83 15.30
N PHE A 307 -19.64 13.73 15.16
CA PHE A 307 -18.32 13.46 14.57
C PHE A 307 -17.18 13.75 15.55
N CYS A 308 -17.46 13.79 16.86
CA CYS A 308 -16.49 14.14 17.91
C CYS A 308 -15.77 15.48 17.65
N ASP A 309 -16.49 16.46 17.11
CA ASP A 309 -15.97 17.78 16.71
C ASP A 309 -16.16 18.87 17.76
N CYS A 310 -16.77 18.55 18.92
CA CYS A 310 -17.02 19.50 20.00
C CYS A 310 -16.33 19.05 21.29
N ASP A 311 -15.90 20.02 22.09
CA ASP A 311 -15.46 19.80 23.48
C ASP A 311 -15.98 20.92 24.38
N ASN A 312 -15.97 20.68 25.70
CA ASN A 312 -16.47 21.62 26.71
C ASN A 312 -15.39 22.55 27.29
N MET A 313 -14.19 22.60 26.70
CA MET A 313 -13.05 23.39 27.21
C MET A 313 -12.49 24.43 26.22
N ASN A 314 -12.81 24.33 24.93
CA ASN A 314 -12.38 25.25 23.88
C ASN A 314 -13.36 26.42 23.66
N CYS A 315 -13.82 27.03 24.76
CA CYS A 315 -14.65 28.23 24.72
C CYS A 315 -13.86 29.49 25.07
N GLU A 316 -14.43 30.67 24.81
CA GLU A 316 -13.79 31.95 25.13
C GLU A 316 -13.64 32.13 26.65
N PHE A 317 -12.52 32.75 27.05
CA PHE A 317 -12.27 33.12 28.44
C PHE A 317 -12.72 34.55 28.71
N HIS A 318 -13.52 34.74 29.74
CA HIS A 318 -13.92 36.05 30.24
C HIS A 318 -13.64 36.14 31.74
N ASN A 319 -12.97 37.21 32.18
CA ASN A 319 -12.53 37.38 33.59
C ASN A 319 -11.74 36.20 34.17
N GLY A 320 -10.93 35.51 33.35
CA GLY A 320 -10.10 34.39 33.81
C GLY A 320 -10.87 33.07 34.01
N SER A 321 -12.16 33.03 33.66
CA SER A 321 -12.99 31.83 33.69
C SER A 321 -13.47 31.47 32.29
N LEU A 322 -13.51 30.16 31.99
CA LEU A 322 -14.11 29.65 30.76
C LEU A 322 -15.59 30.04 30.74
N CYS A 323 -16.06 30.68 29.65
CA CYS A 323 -17.42 31.23 29.52
C CYS A 323 -17.84 32.23 30.61
N GLY A 324 -16.90 32.80 31.38
CA GLY A 324 -17.23 33.72 32.48
C GLY A 324 -17.70 33.05 33.78
N GLY A 325 -17.61 31.71 33.89
CA GLY A 325 -18.05 30.94 35.06
C GLY A 325 -19.53 30.57 35.03
N GLU A 326 -20.02 29.87 36.06
CA GLU A 326 -21.43 29.42 36.16
C GLU A 326 -22.40 30.54 36.58
N GLU A 327 -21.88 31.71 36.97
CA GLU A 327 -22.69 32.80 37.50
C GLU A 327 -22.99 33.84 36.41
N CYS A 328 -24.22 33.78 35.88
CA CYS A 328 -24.75 34.90 35.11
C CYS A 328 -24.86 36.14 36.02
N PRO A 329 -24.43 37.34 35.58
CA PRO A 329 -24.63 38.54 36.37
C PRO A 329 -26.14 38.74 36.59
N GLU A 330 -26.55 38.92 37.85
CA GLU A 330 -27.95 39.22 38.18
C GLU A 330 -28.41 40.45 37.37
N PRO A 331 -29.60 40.40 36.75
CA PRO A 331 -30.09 41.53 35.98
C PRO A 331 -30.15 42.77 36.89
N PRO A 332 -29.71 43.95 36.42
CA PRO A 332 -29.72 45.14 37.25
C PRO A 332 -31.15 45.41 37.72
N ASN A 333 -31.31 45.75 38.99
CA ASN A 333 -32.62 45.95 39.60
C ASN A 333 -33.25 47.24 39.04
N VAL A 334 -33.97 47.09 37.92
CA VAL A 334 -34.54 48.19 37.12
C VAL A 334 -35.46 49.06 37.98
N ALA A 335 -36.16 48.47 38.96
CA ALA A 335 -37.01 49.19 39.89
C ALA A 335 -36.24 50.17 40.79
N LEU A 336 -35.02 49.83 41.21
CA LEU A 336 -34.16 50.72 42.01
C LEU A 336 -33.63 51.89 41.19
N ILE A 337 -33.25 51.63 39.93
CA ILE A 337 -32.73 52.67 39.02
C ILE A 337 -33.84 53.64 38.62
N VAL A 338 -35.01 53.13 38.25
CA VAL A 338 -36.18 53.97 37.92
C VAL A 338 -36.72 54.67 39.16
N GLY A 339 -36.77 54.00 40.31
CA GLY A 339 -37.21 54.59 41.58
C GLY A 339 -36.31 55.73 42.04
N SER A 340 -34.98 55.56 41.97
CA SER A 340 -34.02 56.58 42.41
C SER A 340 -34.02 57.82 41.51
N THR A 341 -34.16 57.65 40.19
CA THR A 341 -34.24 58.77 39.24
C THR A 341 -35.52 59.58 39.42
N ILE A 342 -36.68 58.92 39.54
CA ILE A 342 -37.96 59.62 39.76
C ILE A 342 -37.97 60.34 41.10
N ALA A 343 -37.49 59.70 42.17
CA ALA A 343 -37.40 60.31 43.49
C ALA A 343 -36.46 61.53 43.49
N GLY A 344 -35.31 61.44 42.82
CA GLY A 344 -34.37 62.56 42.69
C GLY A 344 -34.97 63.77 41.99
N VAL A 345 -35.66 63.56 40.86
CA VAL A 345 -36.33 64.64 40.11
C VAL A 345 -37.44 65.29 40.95
N ALA A 346 -38.25 64.48 41.64
CA ALA A 346 -39.30 64.97 42.51
C ALA A 346 -38.74 65.82 43.68
N LEU A 347 -37.63 65.39 44.28
CA LEU A 347 -37.00 66.07 45.42
C LEU A 347 -36.37 67.40 45.00
N ILE A 348 -35.72 67.45 43.83
CA ILE A 348 -35.20 68.70 43.24
C ILE A 348 -36.36 69.66 42.93
N GLY A 349 -37.46 69.16 42.35
CA GLY A 349 -38.65 69.98 42.10
C GLY A 349 -39.26 70.55 43.38
N LEU A 350 -39.32 69.76 44.45
CA LEU A 350 -39.85 70.18 45.74
C LEU A 350 -38.95 71.23 46.42
N LEU A 351 -37.63 71.08 46.31
CA LEU A 351 -36.67 72.09 46.78
C LEU A 351 -36.77 73.40 45.98
N LEU A 352 -36.96 73.34 44.66
CA LEU A 352 -37.19 74.52 43.84
C LEU A 352 -38.50 75.24 44.21
N LEU A 353 -39.57 74.49 44.49
CA LEU A 353 -40.84 75.08 44.94
C LEU A 353 -40.73 75.69 46.34
N LEU A 354 -40.02 75.04 47.27
CA LEU A 354 -39.81 75.59 48.62
C LEU A 354 -38.91 76.83 48.60
N THR A 355 -37.85 76.83 47.80
CA THR A 355 -36.98 78.00 47.63
C THR A 355 -37.73 79.14 46.94
N TRP A 356 -38.52 78.87 45.90
CA TRP A 356 -39.42 79.85 45.30
C TRP A 356 -40.39 80.42 46.33
N ARG A 357 -41.10 79.55 47.08
CA ARG A 357 -42.07 79.97 48.11
C ARG A 357 -41.43 80.81 49.21
N LEU A 358 -40.22 80.44 49.64
CA LEU A 358 -39.45 81.20 50.62
C LEU A 358 -39.03 82.57 50.07
N LEU A 359 -38.56 82.62 48.81
CA LEU A 359 -38.18 83.86 48.15
C LEU A 359 -39.38 84.78 47.96
N THR A 360 -40.52 84.26 47.50
CA THR A 360 -41.75 85.04 47.37
C THR A 360 -42.24 85.52 48.72
N GLU A 361 -42.19 84.70 49.77
CA GLU A 361 -42.65 85.12 51.09
C GLU A 361 -41.70 86.13 51.76
N ILE A 362 -40.39 86.06 51.49
CA ILE A 362 -39.44 87.09 51.89
C ILE A 362 -39.67 88.38 51.12
N PHE A 363 -39.94 88.30 49.81
CA PHE A 363 -40.24 89.44 48.96
C PHE A 363 -41.55 90.11 49.40
N ASP A 364 -42.63 89.35 49.55
CA ASP A 364 -43.91 89.80 50.06
C ASP A 364 -43.78 90.38 51.47
N ARG A 365 -43.02 89.77 52.39
CA ARG A 365 -42.76 90.36 53.72
C ARG A 365 -41.90 91.63 53.66
N ARG A 366 -41.00 91.76 52.68
CA ARG A 366 -40.23 92.99 52.46
C ARG A 366 -41.13 94.07 51.92
N GLU A 367 -41.99 93.75 50.97
CA GLU A 367 -42.93 94.66 50.34
C GLU A 367 -44.04 95.05 51.29
N TYR A 368 -44.57 94.14 52.11
CA TYR A 368 -45.49 94.43 53.20
C TYR A 368 -44.86 95.35 54.25
N ARG A 369 -43.60 95.12 54.64
CA ARG A 369 -42.88 96.04 55.54
C ARG A 369 -42.60 97.40 54.89
N ARG A 370 -42.38 97.44 53.57
CA ARG A 370 -42.23 98.68 52.81
C ARG A 370 -43.57 99.43 52.76
N PHE A 371 -44.67 98.73 52.51
CA PHE A 371 -46.03 99.25 52.51
C PHE A 371 -46.44 99.78 53.89
N GLU A 372 -46.17 99.07 54.98
CA GLU A 372 -46.40 99.55 56.37
C GLU A 372 -45.53 100.79 56.70
N LYS A 373 -44.28 100.85 56.21
CA LYS A 373 -43.44 102.05 56.32
C LYS A 373 -43.96 103.21 55.49
N GLU A 374 -44.49 102.95 54.31
CA GLU A 374 -45.11 103.96 53.45
C GLU A 374 -46.46 104.44 54.04
N LYS A 375 -47.26 103.53 54.60
CA LYS A 375 -48.51 103.81 55.34
C LYS A 375 -48.28 104.62 56.61
N SER A 376 -47.23 104.34 57.39
CA SER A 376 -46.88 105.12 58.60
C SER A 376 -46.19 106.45 58.28
N LYS A 377 -45.55 106.58 57.11
CA LYS A 377 -45.01 107.85 56.59
C LYS A 377 -46.02 108.66 55.80
N ALA A 378 -47.18 108.08 55.45
CA ALA A 378 -48.32 108.83 54.96
C ALA A 378 -48.85 109.68 56.13
N LYS A 379 -48.23 110.85 56.32
CA LYS A 379 -48.86 111.98 56.98
C LYS A 379 -50.11 112.31 56.17
N TRP A 380 -51.26 111.84 56.63
CA TRP A 380 -52.49 112.58 56.42
C TRP A 380 -52.30 113.89 57.16
N ASN A 381 -52.06 114.96 56.42
CA ASN A 381 -52.17 116.29 56.99
C ASN A 381 -53.63 116.44 57.43
N GLU A 382 -53.85 116.69 58.72
CA GLU A 382 -55.04 117.39 59.22
C GLU A 382 -55.02 118.80 58.63
N ALA A 383 -55.48 118.89 57.39
CA ALA A 383 -55.93 120.12 56.79
C ALA A 383 -57.30 119.79 56.22
N ASP A 384 -58.33 120.38 56.83
CA ASP A 384 -59.65 120.47 56.24
C ASP A 384 -59.49 120.78 54.76
N ASN A 385 -59.94 119.84 53.92
CA ASN A 385 -60.05 120.07 52.50
C ASN A 385 -61.01 121.26 52.29
N PRO A 386 -60.52 122.43 51.81
CA PRO A 386 -61.31 123.64 51.64
C PRO A 386 -62.33 123.53 50.48
N LEU A 387 -62.40 122.38 49.82
CA LEU A 387 -63.06 122.20 48.52
C LEU A 387 -64.22 121.20 48.53
N PHE A 388 -64.65 120.68 49.69
CA PHE A 388 -65.89 119.88 49.73
C PHE A 388 -66.83 120.30 50.85
N LYS A 389 -67.61 121.34 50.53
CA LYS A 389 -68.79 121.78 51.26
C LYS A 389 -69.97 120.88 50.88
N SER A 390 -70.83 120.58 51.86
CA SER A 390 -72.11 119.92 51.62
C SER A 390 -72.91 120.66 50.54
N ALA A 391 -73.22 119.96 49.45
CA ALA A 391 -74.15 120.46 48.44
C ALA A 391 -75.58 120.32 48.97
N THR A 392 -76.12 121.42 49.48
CA THR A 392 -77.56 121.62 49.63
C THR A 392 -78.15 121.83 48.24
N THR A 393 -78.90 120.86 47.75
CA THR A 393 -79.81 121.06 46.61
C THR A 393 -81.05 121.79 47.11
N THR A 394 -81.05 123.11 47.01
CA THR A 394 -82.26 123.93 47.14
C THR A 394 -83.02 123.87 45.82
N VAL A 395 -84.18 123.23 45.83
CA VAL A 395 -85.18 123.33 44.75
C VAL A 395 -85.89 124.66 44.93
N MET A 396 -85.65 125.62 44.02
CA MET A 396 -86.55 126.77 43.88
C MET A 396 -87.77 126.34 43.07
N ASN A 397 -88.96 126.53 43.63
CA ASN A 397 -90.18 126.78 42.85
C ASN A 397 -90.92 127.96 43.53
N PRO A 398 -91.26 129.04 42.80
CA PRO A 398 -91.38 130.39 43.34
C PRO A 398 -92.77 130.75 43.85
N ARG A 399 -92.84 131.31 45.08
CA ARG A 399 -93.86 132.27 45.52
C ARG A 399 -93.53 132.84 46.92
N PHE A 400 -93.68 134.16 47.05
CA PHE A 400 -93.75 134.99 48.28
C PHE A 400 -92.42 135.35 48.96
N ASP A 401 -91.92 136.60 48.89
CA ASP A 401 -92.48 137.91 49.36
C ASP A 401 -92.54 137.92 50.91
N GLY A 402 -91.93 138.83 51.65
CA GLY A 402 -91.52 140.20 51.37
C GLY A 402 -92.21 141.11 52.38
N GLN A 403 -91.42 141.95 53.05
CA GLN A 403 -91.67 143.35 53.41
C GLN A 403 -90.49 143.87 54.21
#